data_AF-A0A923PY31-F1
#
_entry.id   AF-A0A923PY31-F1
#
_cell.length_a   1.000
_cell.length_b   1.000
_cell.length_c   1.000
_cell.angle_alpha   90.00
_cell.angle_beta   90.00
_cell.angle_gamma   90.00
#
_symmetry.space_group_name_H-M   'P 1'
#
loop_
_entity.id
_entity.type
_entity.pdbx_description
1 polymer ?
#
loop_
_entity_poly.entity_id
_entity_poly.type
_entity_poly.pdbx_seq_one_letter_code
_entity_poly.pdbx_strand_id
1 'polypeptide(L)'
;MAKQKMGGIAGIWLEEHVVVTAALKTRESGFTKFDAITPYPVHGMEEACGIKRSWIPYVTFVAGAVGLASALWLTWWTSAVNWPINVGGKPFFSWPAFVPIMFELTILFAALSSVVALFIATKMPSIDPPSIDPDLTSHKFAI
;
A
#
# COMPACT_ATOMS: atom_id res chain seq x y z
N MET A 1 24.41 -16.03 -14.07
CA MET A 1 24.86 -16.17 -12.67
C MET A 1 23.91 -17.10 -11.96
N ALA A 2 24.36 -18.30 -11.59
CA ALA A 2 23.53 -19.29 -10.91
C ALA A 2 23.11 -18.76 -9.52
N LYS A 3 21.82 -18.52 -9.34
CA LYS A 3 21.21 -18.06 -8.09
C LYS A 3 21.43 -19.16 -7.05
N GLN A 4 22.20 -18.89 -6.00
CA GLN A 4 22.35 -19.81 -4.87
C GLN A 4 20.96 -20.23 -4.38
N LYS A 5 20.64 -21.53 -4.45
CA LYS A 5 19.46 -22.09 -3.80
C LYS A 5 19.66 -22.00 -2.29
N MET A 6 19.21 -20.91 -1.69
CA MET A 6 18.99 -20.90 -0.25
C MET A 6 17.91 -21.94 0.03
N GLY A 7 18.29 -23.04 0.70
CA GLY A 7 17.35 -24.07 1.10
C GLY A 7 16.35 -23.48 2.10
N GLY A 8 15.07 -23.58 1.79
CA GLY A 8 13.96 -23.34 2.70
C GLY A 8 13.11 -24.59 2.79
N ILE A 9 12.34 -24.72 3.85
CA ILE A 9 11.30 -25.74 4.00
C ILE A 9 9.98 -25.00 3.89
N ALA A 10 9.06 -25.52 3.09
CA ALA A 10 7.70 -25.02 2.99
C ALA A 10 6.74 -26.12 3.44
N GLY A 11 5.90 -25.84 4.43
CA GLY A 11 4.74 -26.65 4.73
C GLY A 11 3.59 -26.23 3.81
N ILE A 12 2.82 -27.19 3.29
CA ILE A 12 1.67 -26.91 2.42
C ILE A 12 0.42 -27.52 3.05
N TRP A 13 -0.62 -26.70 3.17
CA TRP A 13 -1.92 -27.07 3.74
C TRP A 13 -3.05 -26.79 2.77
N LEU A 14 -4.16 -27.52 2.94
CA LEU A 14 -5.40 -27.33 2.19
C LEU A 14 -6.45 -26.51 2.95
N GLU A 15 -6.30 -26.40 4.27
CA GLU A 15 -7.28 -25.78 5.15
C GLU A 15 -6.74 -24.48 5.77
N GLU A 16 -7.55 -23.42 5.70
CA GLU A 16 -7.21 -22.07 6.15
C GLU A 16 -6.88 -21.99 7.66
N HIS A 17 -7.69 -22.62 8.51
CA HIS A 17 -7.52 -22.55 9.96
C HIS A 17 -6.25 -23.29 10.44
N VAL A 18 -5.84 -24.33 9.72
CA VAL A 18 -4.63 -25.10 10.03
C VAL A 18 -3.40 -24.26 9.73
N VAL A 19 -3.37 -23.52 8.62
CA VAL A 19 -2.22 -22.66 8.29
C VAL A 19 -2.06 -21.52 9.30
N VAL A 20 -3.14 -20.90 9.78
CA VAL A 20 -3.04 -19.86 10.84
C VAL A 20 -2.43 -20.42 12.12
N THR A 21 -2.87 -21.61 12.53
CA THR A 21 -2.32 -22.29 13.71
C THR A 21 -0.86 -22.68 13.51
N ALA A 22 -0.48 -23.10 12.29
CA ALA A 22 0.90 -23.39 11.94
C ALA A 22 1.77 -22.12 11.99
N ALA A 23 1.30 -20.98 11.49
CA ALA A 23 2.02 -19.71 11.54
C ALA A 23 2.30 -19.28 12.99
N LEU A 24 1.29 -19.40 13.86
CA LEU A 24 1.44 -19.13 15.29
C LEU A 24 2.53 -20.00 15.92
N LYS A 25 2.50 -21.32 15.68
CA LYS A 25 3.50 -22.26 16.22
C LYS A 25 4.90 -21.99 15.66
N THR A 26 5.02 -21.63 14.39
CA THR A 26 6.29 -21.24 13.76
C THR A 26 6.86 -19.98 14.42
N ARG A 27 6.01 -18.98 14.70
CA ARG A 27 6.43 -17.79 15.45
C ARG A 27 6.85 -18.13 16.88
N GLU A 28 6.06 -18.92 17.59
CA GLU A 28 6.32 -19.31 19.00
C GLU A 28 7.59 -20.15 19.15
N SER A 29 7.94 -20.95 18.15
CA SER A 29 9.21 -21.70 18.11
C SER A 29 10.43 -20.81 17.81
N GLY A 30 10.25 -19.49 17.69
CA GLY A 30 11.33 -18.51 17.60
C GLY A 30 11.80 -18.23 16.17
N PHE A 31 11.11 -18.73 15.15
CA PHE A 31 11.43 -18.35 13.77
C PHE A 31 11.02 -16.91 13.51
N THR A 32 11.99 -16.10 13.07
CA THR A 32 11.77 -14.67 12.76
C THR A 32 11.81 -14.36 11.27
N LYS A 33 12.18 -15.35 10.45
CA LYS A 33 12.33 -15.22 8.99
C LYS A 33 11.51 -16.29 8.30
N PHE A 34 10.19 -16.10 8.28
CA PHE A 34 9.25 -16.94 7.56
C PHE A 34 8.15 -16.04 6.97
N ASP A 35 7.55 -16.47 5.87
CA ASP A 35 6.49 -15.77 5.18
C ASP A 35 5.29 -16.72 5.03
N ALA A 36 4.07 -16.20 5.19
CA ALA A 36 2.86 -16.95 4.87
C ALA A 36 2.42 -16.61 3.44
N ILE A 37 2.26 -17.63 2.60
CA ILE A 37 1.77 -17.51 1.23
C ILE A 37 0.35 -18.05 1.18
N THR A 38 -0.60 -17.17 0.91
CA THR A 38 -2.03 -17.51 0.84
C THR A 38 -2.64 -17.00 -0.47
N PRO A 39 -3.61 -17.73 -1.05
CA PRO A 39 -4.27 -17.33 -2.30
C PRO A 39 -5.18 -16.09 -2.11
N TYR A 40 -5.61 -15.83 -0.88
CA TYR A 40 -6.42 -14.69 -0.49
C TYR A 40 -6.05 -14.19 0.92
N PRO A 41 -6.49 -12.99 1.32
CA PRO A 41 -6.25 -12.48 2.67
C PRO A 41 -6.97 -13.31 3.73
N VAL A 42 -6.21 -13.95 4.61
CA VAL A 42 -6.72 -14.75 5.73
C VAL A 42 -6.76 -13.90 7.00
N HIS A 43 -7.92 -13.83 7.65
CA HIS A 43 -8.07 -13.05 8.88
C HIS A 43 -7.22 -13.64 10.01
N GLY A 44 -6.50 -12.78 10.73
CA GLY A 44 -5.61 -13.20 11.82
C GLY A 44 -4.24 -13.71 11.36
N MET A 45 -3.97 -13.82 10.06
CA MET A 45 -2.66 -14.23 9.56
C MET A 45 -1.56 -13.22 9.92
N GLU A 46 -1.84 -11.92 9.83
CA GLU A 46 -0.87 -10.88 10.19
C GLU A 46 -0.45 -10.97 11.67
N GLU A 47 -1.42 -11.21 12.56
CA GLU A 47 -1.17 -11.42 13.97
C GLU A 47 -0.43 -12.74 14.21
N ALA A 48 -0.81 -13.82 13.52
CA ALA A 48 -0.14 -15.11 13.59
C ALA A 48 1.34 -15.05 13.18
N CYS A 49 1.64 -14.34 12.09
CA CYS A 49 3.00 -14.08 11.63
C CYS A 49 3.75 -13.04 12.48
N GLY A 50 3.05 -12.26 13.33
CA GLY A 50 3.65 -11.19 14.13
C GLY A 50 4.11 -9.99 13.28
N ILE A 51 3.42 -9.72 12.17
CA ILE A 51 3.77 -8.64 11.26
C ILE A 51 3.44 -7.30 11.90
N LYS A 52 4.39 -6.36 11.86
CA LYS A 52 4.18 -5.00 12.35
C LYS A 52 3.37 -4.19 11.35
N ARG A 53 2.63 -3.19 11.85
CA ARG A 53 1.88 -2.25 11.02
C ARG A 53 2.76 -1.61 9.94
N SER A 54 2.24 -1.53 8.72
CA SER A 54 2.95 -0.95 7.58
C SER A 54 3.14 0.57 7.74
N TRP A 55 4.21 1.08 7.13
CA TRP A 55 4.56 2.51 7.11
C TRP A 55 3.83 3.28 5.98
N ILE A 56 3.15 2.57 5.07
CA ILE A 56 2.46 3.11 3.89
C ILE A 56 1.45 4.22 4.28
N PRO A 57 0.61 4.08 5.32
CA PRO A 57 -0.37 5.11 5.67
C PRO A 57 0.25 6.47 6.00
N TYR A 58 1.47 6.50 6.55
CA TYR A 58 2.16 7.75 6.86
C TYR A 58 2.60 8.47 5.58
N VAL A 59 3.06 7.72 4.57
CA VAL A 59 3.40 8.28 3.25
C VAL A 59 2.16 8.87 2.60
N THR A 60 1.06 8.11 2.59
CA THR A 60 -0.23 8.56 2.03
C THR A 60 -0.69 9.85 2.67
N PHE A 61 -0.59 9.96 4.00
CA PHE A 61 -0.98 11.17 4.73
C PHE A 61 -0.13 12.38 4.36
N VAL A 62 1.20 12.24 4.36
CA VAL A 62 2.11 13.34 4.01
C VAL A 62 1.92 13.78 2.55
N ALA A 63 1.77 12.83 1.63
CA ALA A 63 1.52 13.12 0.22
C ALA A 63 0.16 13.81 0.00
N GLY A 64 -0.88 13.38 0.71
CA GLY A 64 -2.17 14.06 0.71
C GLY A 64 -2.08 15.50 1.21
N ALA A 65 -1.35 15.74 2.30
CA ALA A 65 -1.12 17.10 2.82
C ALA A 65 -0.37 17.99 1.81
N VAL A 66 0.62 17.44 1.10
CA VAL A 66 1.30 18.13 0.00
C VAL A 66 0.35 18.40 -1.19
N GLY A 67 -0.53 17.44 -1.52
CA GLY A 67 -1.59 17.62 -2.52
C GLY A 67 -2.54 18.76 -2.16
N LEU A 68 -2.99 18.84 -0.92
CA LEU A 68 -3.83 19.93 -0.43
C LEU A 68 -3.11 21.29 -0.50
N ALA A 69 -1.86 21.35 -0.01
CA ALA A 69 -1.05 22.57 -0.05
C ALA A 69 -0.80 23.05 -1.48
N SER A 70 -0.52 22.13 -2.42
CA SER A 70 -0.32 22.46 -3.82
C SER A 70 -1.61 22.96 -4.49
N ALA A 71 -2.77 22.40 -4.16
CA ALA A 71 -4.06 22.86 -4.66
C ALA A 71 -4.42 24.26 -4.16
N LEU A 72 -4.19 24.51 -2.87
CA LEU A 72 -4.34 25.83 -2.26
C LEU A 72 -3.46 26.87 -2.95
N TRP A 73 -2.19 26.52 -3.12
CA TRP A 73 -1.22 27.38 -3.80
C TRP A 73 -1.64 27.66 -5.23
N LEU A 74 -2.00 26.63 -6.01
CA LEU A 74 -2.36 26.75 -7.42
C LEU A 74 -3.60 27.63 -7.62
N THR A 75 -4.66 27.37 -6.85
CA THR A 75 -5.93 28.10 -6.97
C THR A 75 -5.80 29.55 -6.54
N TRP A 76 -5.08 29.81 -5.43
CA TRP A 76 -4.76 31.17 -4.99
C TRP A 76 -3.89 31.91 -6.01
N TRP A 77 -2.81 31.29 -6.47
CA TRP A 77 -1.88 31.90 -7.41
C TRP A 77 -2.55 32.29 -8.72
N THR A 78 -3.30 31.36 -9.32
CA THR A 78 -3.95 31.60 -10.62
C THR A 78 -5.09 32.61 -10.52
N SER A 79 -5.93 32.52 -9.49
CA SER A 79 -7.15 33.32 -9.41
C SER A 79 -6.96 34.70 -8.77
N ALA A 80 -6.02 34.85 -7.83
CA ALA A 80 -5.84 36.09 -7.07
C ALA A 80 -4.59 36.88 -7.46
N VAL A 81 -3.52 36.23 -7.92
CA VAL A 81 -2.22 36.88 -8.14
C VAL A 81 -1.89 37.04 -9.62
N ASN A 82 -1.87 35.94 -10.37
CA ASN A 82 -1.37 35.94 -11.74
C ASN A 82 -2.34 36.61 -12.71
N TRP A 83 -3.60 36.19 -12.72
CA TRP A 83 -4.62 36.74 -13.60
C TRP A 83 -5.99 36.82 -12.90
N PRO A 84 -6.24 37.89 -12.13
CA PRO A 84 -7.53 38.09 -11.48
C PRO A 84 -8.63 38.44 -12.51
N ILE A 85 -9.50 37.46 -12.81
CA ILE A 85 -10.68 37.66 -13.67
C ILE A 85 -11.92 37.85 -12.80
N ASN A 86 -12.71 38.89 -13.09
CA ASN A 86 -14.03 39.04 -12.50
C ASN A 86 -15.03 38.10 -13.19
N VAL A 87 -15.31 36.95 -12.55
CA VAL A 87 -16.31 35.98 -13.03
C VAL A 87 -17.56 36.08 -12.15
N GLY A 88 -18.59 36.77 -12.66
CA GLY A 88 -19.88 36.87 -12.00
C GLY A 88 -19.87 37.65 -10.67
N GLY A 89 -18.93 38.58 -10.47
CA GLY A 89 -18.85 39.44 -9.29
C GLY A 89 -18.33 38.76 -8.02
N LYS A 90 -17.83 37.52 -8.13
CA LYS A 90 -17.32 36.76 -6.97
C LYS A 90 -15.95 37.29 -6.51
N PRO A 91 -15.60 37.12 -5.22
CA PRO A 91 -14.25 37.40 -4.75
C PRO A 91 -13.21 36.60 -5.55
N PHE A 92 -12.06 37.21 -5.83
CA PHE A 92 -10.97 36.56 -6.59
C PHE A 92 -10.48 35.26 -5.95
N PHE A 93 -10.55 35.15 -4.61
CA PHE A 93 -10.33 33.90 -3.90
C PHE A 93 -11.63 33.37 -3.28
N SER A 94 -12.44 32.69 -4.10
CA SER A 94 -13.69 32.05 -3.67
C SER A 94 -13.42 30.63 -3.17
N TRP A 95 -13.08 30.50 -1.88
CA TRP A 95 -12.78 29.21 -1.24
C TRP A 95 -13.81 28.10 -1.55
N PRO A 96 -15.13 28.32 -1.45
CA PRO A 96 -16.12 27.27 -1.71
C PRO A 96 -16.08 26.74 -3.15
N ALA A 97 -15.72 27.57 -4.12
CA ALA A 97 -15.63 27.17 -5.52
C ALA A 97 -14.42 26.27 -5.80
N PHE A 98 -13.38 26.34 -4.96
CA PHE A 98 -12.14 25.58 -5.13
C PHE A 98 -12.10 24.28 -4.32
N VAL A 99 -13.09 24.02 -3.45
CA VAL A 99 -13.17 22.78 -2.66
C VAL A 99 -13.09 21.52 -3.52
N PRO A 100 -13.80 21.40 -4.66
CA PRO A 100 -13.66 20.22 -5.53
C PRO A 100 -12.21 20.05 -6.02
N ILE A 101 -11.54 21.12 -6.43
CA ILE A 101 -10.15 21.06 -6.92
C ILE A 101 -9.20 20.62 -5.81
N MET A 102 -9.36 21.19 -4.61
CA MET A 102 -8.55 20.82 -3.44
C MET A 102 -8.72 19.34 -3.07
N PHE A 103 -9.95 18.85 -3.11
CA PHE A 103 -10.26 17.45 -2.85
C PHE A 103 -9.60 16.52 -3.88
N GLU A 104 -9.77 16.80 -5.18
CA GLU A 104 -9.21 15.97 -6.25
C GLU A 104 -7.67 15.92 -6.21
N LEU A 105 -7.00 17.06 -6.02
CA LEU A 105 -5.53 17.09 -5.92
C LEU A 105 -5.04 16.36 -4.66
N THR A 106 -5.73 16.49 -3.53
CA THR A 106 -5.39 15.77 -2.30
C THR A 106 -5.43 14.25 -2.54
N ILE A 107 -6.51 13.76 -3.16
CA ILE A 107 -6.70 12.32 -3.41
C ILE A 107 -5.75 11.83 -4.49
N LEU A 108 -5.50 12.61 -5.54
CA LEU A 108 -4.57 12.25 -6.61
C LEU A 108 -3.15 12.00 -6.05
N PHE A 109 -2.63 12.93 -5.25
CA PHE A 109 -1.30 12.78 -4.64
C PHE A 109 -1.27 11.63 -3.62
N ALA A 110 -2.31 11.50 -2.79
CA ALA A 110 -2.41 10.42 -1.83
C ALA A 110 -2.46 9.04 -2.52
N ALA A 111 -3.26 8.88 -3.57
CA ALA A 111 -3.41 7.60 -4.27
C ALA A 111 -2.14 7.20 -5.03
N LEU A 112 -1.56 8.11 -5.83
CA LEU A 112 -0.35 7.81 -6.60
C LEU A 112 0.84 7.47 -5.71
N SER A 113 1.05 8.25 -4.65
CA SER A 113 2.12 7.97 -3.68
C SER A 113 1.90 6.64 -2.93
N SER A 114 0.66 6.28 -2.62
CA SER A 114 0.33 5.00 -1.96
C SER A 114 0.66 3.81 -2.86
N VAL A 115 0.36 3.90 -4.16
CA VAL A 115 0.68 2.84 -5.13
C VAL A 115 2.20 2.70 -5.28
N VAL A 116 2.92 3.82 -5.36
CA VAL A 116 4.40 3.80 -5.42
C VAL A 116 4.99 3.22 -4.13
N ALA A 117 4.47 3.63 -2.96
CA ALA A 117 4.91 3.11 -1.67
C ALA A 117 4.64 1.60 -1.53
N LEU A 118 3.50 1.11 -2.05
CA LEU A 118 3.18 -0.31 -2.11
C LEU A 118 4.22 -1.08 -2.92
N PHE A 119 4.53 -0.62 -4.14
CA PHE A 119 5.54 -1.26 -4.99
C PHE A 119 6.92 -1.31 -4.34
N ILE A 120 7.32 -0.23 -3.66
CA ILE A 120 8.59 -0.20 -2.92
C ILE A 120 8.55 -1.17 -1.73
N ALA A 121 7.47 -1.20 -0.97
CA ALA A 121 7.32 -2.05 0.21
C ALA A 121 7.31 -3.55 -0.16
N THR A 122 6.65 -3.92 -1.26
CA THR A 122 6.57 -5.31 -1.75
C THR A 122 7.71 -5.68 -2.70
N LYS A 123 8.60 -4.74 -3.04
CA LYS A 123 9.68 -4.91 -4.03
C LYS A 123 9.16 -5.35 -5.40
N MET A 124 8.02 -4.82 -5.81
CA MET A 124 7.44 -5.01 -7.14
C MET A 124 7.86 -3.85 -8.06
N PRO A 125 8.04 -4.08 -9.38
CA PRO A 125 7.89 -5.35 -10.10
C PRO A 125 9.10 -6.27 -9.90
N SER A 126 8.84 -7.54 -9.61
CA SER A 126 9.85 -8.59 -9.59
C SER A 126 9.69 -9.43 -10.86
N ILE A 127 10.76 -9.54 -11.66
CA ILE A 127 10.78 -10.37 -12.88
C ILE A 127 11.12 -11.80 -12.43
N ASP A 128 10.19 -12.73 -12.66
CA ASP A 128 10.27 -14.15 -12.30
C ASP A 128 10.62 -14.44 -10.82
N PRO A 129 9.70 -14.13 -9.88
CA PRO A 129 9.87 -14.57 -8.50
C PRO A 129 9.85 -16.11 -8.42
N PRO A 130 10.68 -16.71 -7.54
CA PRO A 130 10.68 -18.16 -7.37
C PRO A 130 9.32 -18.62 -6.84
N SER A 131 8.65 -19.52 -7.55
CA SER A 131 7.41 -20.16 -7.11
C SER A 131 7.71 -21.50 -6.43
N ILE A 132 7.04 -21.76 -5.30
CA ILE A 132 7.17 -23.01 -4.54
C ILE A 132 6.27 -24.09 -5.16
N ASP A 133 4.97 -23.78 -5.30
CA ASP A 133 3.95 -24.65 -5.90
C ASP A 133 2.94 -23.75 -6.65
N PRO A 134 2.52 -24.11 -7.88
CA PRO A 134 1.58 -23.31 -8.67
C PRO A 134 0.19 -23.18 -8.03
N ASP A 135 -0.24 -24.16 -7.23
CA ASP A 135 -1.57 -24.21 -6.63
C ASP A 135 -1.74 -23.28 -5.41
N LEU A 136 -0.65 -22.63 -4.96
CA LEU A 136 -0.68 -21.61 -3.89
C LEU A 136 -1.48 -20.37 -4.27
N THR A 137 -1.72 -20.16 -5.57
CA THR A 137 -2.61 -19.11 -6.08
C THR A 137 -4.07 -19.53 -6.15
N SER A 138 -4.36 -20.83 -5.99
CA SER A 138 -5.69 -21.42 -6.19
C SER A 138 -6.34 -21.81 -4.85
N HIS A 139 -5.81 -22.83 -4.19
CA HIS A 139 -6.49 -23.49 -3.06
C HIS A 139 -5.54 -23.99 -1.96
N LYS A 140 -4.22 -23.92 -2.16
CA LYS A 140 -3.23 -24.32 -1.17
C LYS A 140 -2.69 -23.12 -0.41
N PHE A 141 -2.26 -23.36 0.82
CA PHE A 141 -1.63 -22.37 1.70
C PHE A 141 -0.23 -22.85 2.09
N ALA A 142 0.74 -21.95 2.22
CA ALA A 142 2.09 -22.31 2.62
C ALA A 142 2.69 -21.36 3.68
N ILE A 143 3.62 -21.91 4.46
CA ILE A 143 4.49 -21.25 5.45
C ILE A 143 5.88 -21.84 5.32
#